data_AF-A0AAU5MN09-F1
#
_entry.id   AF-A0AAU5MN09-F1
#
_cell.length_a   1.000
_cell.length_b   1.000
_cell.length_c   1.000
_cell.angle_alpha   90.00
_cell.angle_beta   90.00
_cell.angle_gamma   90.00
#
_symmetry.space_group_name_H-M   'P 1'
#
loop_
_entity.id
_entity.type
_entity.pdbx_description
1 polymer ?
#
loop_
_entity_poly.entity_id
_entity_poly.type
_entity_poly.pdbx_seq_one_letter_code
_entity_poly.pdbx_strand_id
1 'polypeptide(L)'
;MSCSPKQFDQVGQLVEVLGPEVPVVLDHLAGPPAAPQPTDLLEWWVDGLKDLAALPSVSVKLSGILTQLTGPASWRVDMVRQAVNILGPDRTMIGSDWPVCLTGGSWAAAIDTVRAALTGCPPADLERVLAGTARQVFRLGDRRPVV
;
A
#
# COMPACT_ATOMS: atom_id res chain seq x y z
N MET A 1 10.09 -0.74 9.16
CA MET A 1 9.92 -2.15 9.57
C MET A 1 8.75 -2.66 8.77
N SER A 2 8.92 -3.65 7.89
CA SER A 2 7.82 -4.10 7.03
C SER A 2 6.85 -4.98 7.82
N CYS A 3 5.55 -4.74 7.69
CA CYS A 3 4.53 -5.71 8.10
C CYS A 3 4.64 -6.94 7.17
N SER A 4 4.55 -8.14 7.73
CA SER A 4 4.48 -9.40 6.96
C SER A 4 3.14 -10.09 7.20
N PRO A 5 2.64 -10.91 6.26
CA PRO A 5 1.35 -11.61 6.40
C PRO A 5 1.22 -12.42 7.69
N LYS A 6 2.35 -12.94 8.19
CA LYS A 6 2.43 -13.68 9.46
C LYS A 6 2.07 -12.86 10.70
N GLN A 7 1.97 -11.54 10.56
CA GLN A 7 1.69 -10.61 11.65
C GLN A 7 0.29 -9.99 11.58
N PHE A 8 -0.52 -10.36 10.59
CA PHE A 8 -1.82 -9.71 10.36
C PHE A 8 -2.77 -9.87 11.56
N ASP A 9 -2.80 -11.03 12.20
CA ASP A 9 -3.61 -11.26 13.41
C ASP A 9 -3.21 -10.31 14.56
N GLN A 10 -1.89 -10.17 14.80
CA GLN A 10 -1.39 -9.27 15.85
C GLN A 10 -1.64 -7.81 15.52
N VAL A 11 -1.56 -7.44 14.23
CA VAL A 11 -1.91 -6.09 13.77
C VAL A 11 -3.40 -5.83 13.97
N GLY A 12 -4.28 -6.78 13.66
CA GLY A 12 -5.72 -6.67 13.91
C GLY A 12 -6.02 -6.45 15.39
N GLN A 13 -5.45 -7.27 16.28
CA GLN A 13 -5.56 -7.12 17.73
C GLN A 13 -5.06 -5.76 18.22
N LEU A 14 -3.93 -5.27 17.68
CA LEU A 14 -3.41 -3.95 18.01
C LEU A 14 -4.38 -2.84 17.59
N VAL A 15 -4.93 -2.91 16.37
CA VAL A 15 -5.90 -1.93 15.87
C VAL A 15 -7.15 -1.90 16.74
N GLU A 16 -7.65 -3.06 17.16
CA GLU A 16 -8.80 -3.15 18.07
C GLU A 16 -8.52 -2.47 19.43
N VAL A 17 -7.34 -2.69 20.00
CA VAL A 17 -6.92 -2.06 21.27
C VAL A 17 -6.75 -0.54 21.13
N LEU A 18 -6.19 -0.08 20.01
CA LEU A 18 -6.01 1.36 19.74
C LEU A 18 -7.34 2.08 19.49
N GLY A 19 -8.33 1.37 18.97
CA GLY A 19 -9.64 1.90 18.62
C GLY A 19 -9.66 2.63 17.27
N PRO A 20 -10.87 2.95 16.77
CA PRO A 20 -11.07 3.45 15.40
C PRO A 20 -10.56 4.88 15.16
N GLU A 21 -10.29 5.66 16.22
CA GLU A 21 -9.82 7.04 16.08
C GLU A 21 -8.31 7.16 15.79
N VAL A 22 -7.56 6.08 16.00
CA VAL A 22 -6.11 6.04 15.77
C VAL A 22 -5.83 5.48 14.37
N PRO A 23 -5.31 6.29 13.42
CA PRO A 23 -4.97 5.78 12.10
C PRO A 23 -3.79 4.80 12.18
N VAL A 24 -3.91 3.67 11.51
CA VAL A 24 -2.85 2.67 11.38
C VAL A 24 -2.48 2.53 9.91
N VAL A 25 -1.20 2.77 9.60
CA VAL A 25 -0.70 2.73 8.22
C VAL A 25 0.27 1.57 8.07
N LEU A 26 -0.14 0.58 7.28
CA LEU A 26 0.69 -0.56 6.91
C LEU A 26 1.74 -0.11 5.88
N ASP A 27 3.00 -0.43 6.15
CA ASP A 27 4.08 -0.15 5.20
C ASP A 27 4.15 -1.21 4.10
N HIS A 28 4.67 -0.79 2.93
CA HIS A 28 5.10 -1.64 1.82
C HIS A 28 4.12 -2.72 1.36
N LEU A 29 2.91 -2.31 0.95
CA LEU A 29 1.83 -3.22 0.50
C LEU A 29 1.42 -4.27 1.55
N ALA A 30 1.83 -4.10 2.82
CA ALA A 30 1.68 -5.11 3.87
C ALA A 30 2.40 -6.44 3.56
N GLY A 31 3.47 -6.41 2.76
CA GLY A 31 4.36 -7.56 2.52
C GLY A 31 3.78 -8.69 1.66
N PRO A 32 3.28 -8.44 0.44
CA PRO A 32 2.88 -9.50 -0.49
C PRO A 32 4.03 -10.43 -0.87
N PRO A 33 3.75 -11.60 -1.47
CA PRO A 33 4.79 -12.47 -2.01
C PRO A 33 5.66 -11.76 -3.06
N ALA A 34 6.97 -11.89 -2.91
CA ALA A 34 7.95 -11.14 -3.72
C ALA A 34 7.85 -11.43 -5.24
N ALA A 35 7.49 -12.67 -5.60
CA ALA A 35 7.35 -13.12 -6.98
C ALA A 35 6.16 -14.09 -7.06
N PRO A 36 5.71 -14.50 -8.26
CA PRO A 36 4.74 -15.59 -8.41
C PRO A 36 5.26 -16.86 -7.74
N GLN A 37 4.48 -17.45 -6.83
CA GLN A 37 4.80 -18.68 -6.11
C GLN A 37 3.52 -19.55 -6.02
N PRO A 38 3.58 -20.79 -5.49
CA PRO A 38 2.38 -21.57 -5.18
C PRO A 38 1.35 -20.76 -4.37
N THR A 39 0.07 -21.02 -4.62
CA THR A 39 -1.10 -20.17 -4.30
C THR A 39 -1.21 -19.73 -2.84
N ASP A 40 -0.79 -20.57 -1.90
CA ASP A 40 -1.06 -20.42 -0.46
C ASP A 40 -0.58 -19.08 0.11
N LEU A 41 0.57 -18.56 -0.34
CA LEU A 41 1.12 -17.29 0.19
C LEU A 41 0.39 -16.07 -0.35
N LEU A 42 -0.07 -16.12 -1.61
CA LEU A 42 -0.84 -15.03 -2.18
C LEU A 42 -2.21 -14.98 -1.54
N GLU A 43 -2.89 -16.12 -1.44
CA GLU A 43 -4.21 -16.22 -0.80
C GLU A 43 -4.15 -15.74 0.64
N TRP A 44 -3.14 -16.16 1.41
CA TRP A 44 -2.96 -15.70 2.78
C TRP A 44 -2.76 -14.18 2.89
N TRP A 45 -1.93 -13.58 2.02
CA TRP A 45 -1.79 -12.12 2.00
C TRP A 45 -3.10 -11.42 1.61
N VAL A 46 -3.81 -11.93 0.61
CA VAL A 46 -5.08 -11.36 0.15
C VAL A 46 -6.13 -11.39 1.27
N ASP A 47 -6.31 -12.54 1.91
CA ASP A 47 -7.38 -12.72 2.89
C ASP A 47 -7.10 -11.94 4.16
N GLY A 48 -5.89 -11.99 4.69
CA GLY A 48 -5.59 -11.18 5.87
C GLY A 48 -5.51 -9.66 5.56
N LEU A 49 -5.19 -9.25 4.32
CA LEU A 49 -5.36 -7.84 3.94
C LEU A 49 -6.83 -7.44 3.87
N LYS A 50 -7.75 -8.33 3.46
CA LYS A 50 -9.20 -8.07 3.53
C LYS A 50 -9.67 -7.97 4.99
N ASP A 51 -9.18 -8.83 5.87
CA ASP A 51 -9.52 -8.77 7.30
C ASP A 51 -9.06 -7.44 7.91
N LEU A 52 -7.83 -7.02 7.63
CA LEU A 52 -7.34 -5.71 8.04
C LEU A 52 -8.11 -4.57 7.38
N ALA A 53 -8.57 -4.74 6.13
CA ALA A 53 -9.40 -3.76 5.44
C ALA A 53 -10.83 -3.66 5.99
N ALA A 54 -11.30 -4.63 6.79
CA ALA A 54 -12.55 -4.51 7.54
C ALA A 54 -12.42 -3.51 8.71
N LEU A 55 -11.20 -3.19 9.14
CA LEU A 55 -10.91 -2.20 10.16
C LEU A 55 -10.80 -0.80 9.52
N PRO A 56 -11.69 0.16 9.84
CA PRO A 56 -11.82 1.40 9.07
C PRO A 56 -10.62 2.35 9.23
N SER A 57 -9.85 2.22 10.30
CA SER A 57 -8.66 3.05 10.57
C SER A 57 -7.39 2.57 9.87
N VAL A 58 -7.45 1.43 9.17
CA VAL A 58 -6.30 0.83 8.48
C VAL A 58 -6.15 1.40 7.06
N SER A 59 -4.94 1.80 6.72
CA SER A 59 -4.52 2.20 5.37
C SER A 59 -3.19 1.52 5.00
N VAL A 60 -2.81 1.52 3.73
CA VAL A 60 -1.53 0.95 3.26
C VAL A 60 -0.74 1.92 2.40
N LYS A 61 0.59 1.88 2.53
CA LYS A 61 1.51 2.54 1.59
C LYS A 61 1.85 1.63 0.42
N LEU A 62 1.60 2.12 -0.79
CA LEU A 62 2.13 1.60 -2.06
C LEU A 62 3.60 2.03 -2.18
N SER A 63 4.46 1.35 -1.42
CA SER A 63 5.89 1.65 -1.25
C SER A 63 6.69 0.35 -1.18
N GLY A 64 8.02 0.41 -1.19
CA GLY A 64 8.86 -0.80 -1.16
C GLY A 64 8.66 -1.74 -2.37
N ILE A 65 7.99 -1.26 -3.43
CA ILE A 65 7.57 -2.08 -4.57
C ILE A 65 8.77 -2.76 -5.22
N LEU A 66 9.82 -2.00 -5.56
CA LEU A 66 10.97 -2.53 -6.27
C LEU A 66 11.96 -3.27 -5.36
N THR A 67 11.87 -3.07 -4.06
CA THR A 67 12.78 -3.67 -3.07
C THR A 67 12.23 -4.96 -2.50
N GLN A 68 10.91 -5.09 -2.40
CA GLN A 68 10.25 -6.28 -1.87
C GLN A 68 9.70 -7.22 -2.95
N LEU A 69 9.29 -6.70 -4.11
CA LEU A 69 8.72 -7.50 -5.19
C LEU A 69 9.76 -7.76 -6.30
N THR A 70 10.47 -8.88 -6.19
CA THR A 70 11.49 -9.32 -7.15
C THR A 70 10.94 -9.98 -8.42
N GLY A 71 9.62 -10.23 -8.48
CA GLY A 71 8.94 -10.79 -9.64
C GLY A 71 8.89 -9.85 -10.86
N PRO A 72 8.33 -10.34 -11.99
CA PRO A 72 8.21 -9.56 -13.22
C PRO A 72 7.38 -8.28 -13.02
N ALA A 73 7.49 -7.33 -13.96
CA ALA A 73 6.76 -6.06 -13.86
C ALA A 73 5.24 -6.25 -13.77
N SER A 74 4.67 -7.22 -14.49
CA SER A 74 3.25 -7.56 -14.41
C SER A 74 2.84 -7.98 -12.99
N TRP A 75 3.64 -8.81 -12.32
CA TRP A 75 3.40 -9.21 -10.94
C TRP A 75 3.35 -8.02 -9.99
N ARG A 76 4.31 -7.09 -10.11
CA ARG A 76 4.36 -5.88 -9.30
C ARG A 76 3.12 -5.01 -9.48
N VAL A 77 2.72 -4.83 -10.73
CA VAL A 77 1.49 -4.09 -11.08
C VAL A 77 0.25 -4.76 -10.48
N ASP A 78 0.16 -6.09 -10.57
CA ASP A 78 -0.98 -6.85 -10.05
C ASP A 78 -1.07 -6.79 -8.53
N MET A 79 0.05 -6.88 -7.80
CA MET A 79 0.06 -6.75 -6.34
C MET A 79 -0.38 -5.37 -5.88
N VAL A 80 0.07 -4.31 -6.56
CA VAL A 80 -0.38 -2.94 -6.29
C VAL A 80 -1.88 -2.81 -6.57
N ARG A 81 -2.34 -3.31 -7.72
CA ARG A 81 -3.77 -3.26 -8.10
C ARG A 81 -4.62 -4.01 -7.07
N GLN A 82 -4.17 -5.16 -6.59
CA GLN A 82 -4.90 -5.95 -5.63
C GLN A 82 -5.02 -5.25 -4.27
N ALA A 83 -3.95 -4.61 -3.78
CA ALA A 83 -4.01 -3.79 -2.57
C ALA A 83 -5.00 -2.62 -2.71
N VAL A 84 -4.99 -1.93 -3.85
CA VAL A 84 -5.95 -0.85 -4.15
C VAL A 84 -7.39 -1.39 -4.22
N ASN A 85 -7.62 -2.53 -4.85
CA ASN A 85 -8.96 -3.13 -4.94
C ASN A 85 -9.51 -3.57 -3.58
N ILE A 86 -8.65 -4.04 -2.67
CA ILE A 86 -9.07 -4.50 -1.33
C ILE A 86 -9.37 -3.33 -0.40
N LEU A 87 -8.47 -2.35 -0.32
CA LEU A 87 -8.60 -1.22 0.62
C LEU A 87 -9.40 -0.04 0.06
N GLY A 88 -9.40 0.12 -1.26
CA GLY A 88 -9.95 1.27 -1.96
C GLY A 88 -8.94 2.44 -2.10
N PRO A 89 -9.22 3.39 -3.01
CA PRO A 89 -8.35 4.54 -3.23
C PRO A 89 -8.22 5.44 -2.00
N ASP A 90 -9.26 5.50 -1.15
CA ASP A 90 -9.30 6.31 0.08
C ASP A 90 -8.41 5.79 1.22
N ARG A 91 -7.85 4.58 1.08
CA ARG A 91 -7.03 3.92 2.11
C ARG A 91 -5.71 3.38 1.56
N THR A 92 -5.37 3.75 0.33
CA THR A 92 -4.07 3.46 -0.28
C THR A 92 -3.36 4.77 -0.62
N MET A 93 -2.05 4.83 -0.36
CA MET A 93 -1.25 6.04 -0.59
C MET A 93 0.13 5.69 -1.10
N ILE A 94 0.71 6.48 -2.00
CA ILE A 94 2.10 6.27 -2.45
C ILE A 94 3.12 6.54 -1.34
N GLY A 95 4.30 5.91 -1.45
CA GLY A 95 5.47 6.26 -0.65
C GLY A 95 6.75 5.83 -1.35
N SER A 96 7.79 6.67 -1.29
CA SER A 96 9.01 6.43 -2.08
C SER A 96 9.91 5.36 -1.56
N ASP A 97 9.88 5.10 -0.25
CA ASP A 97 10.87 4.27 0.42
C ASP A 97 12.31 4.74 0.14
N TRP A 98 12.50 6.03 -0.17
CA TRP A 98 13.83 6.59 -0.41
C TRP A 98 14.62 6.68 0.91
N PRO A 99 15.93 6.37 0.92
CA PRO A 99 16.76 5.97 -0.20
C PRO A 99 16.77 4.46 -0.50
N VAL A 100 16.07 3.65 0.30
CA VAL A 100 16.07 2.18 0.18
C VAL A 100 15.60 1.73 -1.20
N CYS A 101 14.65 2.42 -1.83
CA CYS A 101 14.18 2.11 -3.19
C CYS A 101 15.30 2.08 -4.24
N LEU A 102 16.43 2.75 -3.99
CA LEU A 102 17.59 2.76 -4.88
C LEU A 102 18.31 1.39 -4.97
N THR A 103 18.04 0.47 -4.05
CA THR A 103 18.60 -0.89 -4.12
C THR A 103 17.83 -1.80 -5.09
N GLY A 104 16.57 -1.48 -5.39
CA GLY A 104 15.72 -2.22 -6.34
C GLY A 104 15.50 -1.49 -7.67
N GLY A 105 15.77 -0.19 -7.75
CA GLY A 105 15.59 0.61 -8.96
C GLY A 105 15.55 2.10 -8.67
N SER A 106 14.52 2.79 -9.16
CA SER A 106 14.34 4.23 -8.92
C SER A 106 12.94 4.52 -8.39
N TRP A 107 12.80 5.65 -7.70
CA TRP A 107 11.49 6.16 -7.30
C TRP A 107 10.54 6.34 -8.49
N ALA A 108 11.05 6.85 -9.62
CA ALA A 108 10.26 7.01 -10.83
C ALA A 108 9.68 5.68 -11.31
N ALA A 109 10.49 4.62 -11.37
CA ALA A 109 10.03 3.29 -11.77
C ALA A 109 9.00 2.68 -10.78
N ALA A 110 9.11 2.99 -9.49
CA ALA A 110 8.11 2.58 -8.50
C ALA A 110 6.77 3.30 -8.74
N ILE A 111 6.79 4.61 -9.02
CA ILE A 111 5.60 5.38 -9.38
C ILE A 111 4.98 4.91 -10.69
N ASP A 112 5.79 4.56 -11.69
CA ASP A 112 5.27 4.03 -12.96
C ASP A 112 4.52 2.72 -12.75
N THR A 113 4.96 1.89 -11.80
CA THR A 113 4.25 0.67 -11.40
C THR A 113 2.87 0.99 -10.80
N VAL A 114 2.80 1.99 -9.92
CA VAL A 114 1.52 2.44 -9.35
C VAL A 114 0.58 3.00 -10.42
N ARG A 115 1.10 3.85 -11.33
CA ARG A 115 0.31 4.40 -12.44
C ARG A 115 -0.22 3.30 -13.35
N ALA A 116 0.60 2.31 -13.68
CA ALA A 116 0.20 1.16 -14.48
C ALA A 116 -0.91 0.36 -13.77
N ALA A 117 -0.82 0.16 -12.46
CA ALA A 117 -1.84 -0.55 -11.68
C ALA A 117 -3.21 0.16 -11.68
N LEU A 118 -3.21 1.49 -11.71
CA LEU A 118 -4.39 2.36 -11.72
C LEU A 118 -4.91 2.70 -13.13
N THR A 119 -4.34 2.11 -14.18
CA THR A 119 -4.82 2.33 -15.55
C THR A 119 -6.30 1.95 -15.66
N GLY A 120 -7.14 2.88 -16.11
CA GLY A 120 -8.58 2.68 -16.23
C GLY A 120 -9.40 3.07 -15.00
N CYS A 121 -8.76 3.40 -13.87
CA CYS A 121 -9.46 3.98 -12.73
C CYS A 121 -9.90 5.43 -13.02
N PRO A 122 -10.99 5.91 -12.39
CA PRO A 122 -11.38 7.31 -12.43
C PRO A 122 -10.24 8.26 -12.05
N PRO A 123 -10.17 9.47 -12.64
CA PRO A 123 -9.17 10.46 -12.25
C PRO A 123 -9.21 10.83 -10.75
N ALA A 124 -10.39 10.77 -10.13
CA ALA A 124 -10.55 11.01 -8.70
C ALA A 124 -9.79 9.97 -7.86
N ASP A 125 -9.89 8.69 -8.21
CA ASP A 125 -9.19 7.61 -7.51
C ASP A 125 -7.67 7.78 -7.61
N LEU A 126 -7.18 8.20 -8.78
CA LEU A 126 -5.76 8.50 -8.96
C LEU A 126 -5.29 9.65 -8.05
N GLU A 127 -6.07 10.73 -7.94
CA GLU A 127 -5.75 11.84 -7.03
C GLU A 127 -5.71 11.37 -5.58
N ARG A 128 -6.69 10.57 -5.17
CA ARG A 128 -6.76 9.99 -3.83
C ARG A 128 -5.52 9.17 -3.51
N VAL A 129 -5.12 8.25 -4.39
CA VAL A 129 -3.94 7.39 -4.18
C VAL A 129 -2.62 8.18 -4.21
N LEU A 130 -2.49 9.14 -5.13
CA LEU A 130 -1.23 9.88 -5.30
C LEU A 130 -0.99 10.93 -4.21
N ALA A 131 -2.05 11.47 -3.59
CA ALA A 131 -1.88 12.50 -2.56
C ALA A 131 -3.04 12.57 -1.55
N GLY A 132 -4.29 12.49 -2.00
CA GLY A 132 -5.47 12.76 -1.16
C GLY A 132 -5.54 11.93 0.12
N THR A 133 -5.26 10.62 0.02
CA THR A 133 -5.30 9.69 1.16
C THR A 133 -4.22 10.01 2.18
N ALA A 134 -2.99 10.31 1.74
CA ALA A 134 -1.92 10.74 2.64
C ALA A 134 -2.25 12.08 3.33
N ARG A 135 -2.83 13.04 2.59
CA ARG A 135 -3.26 14.33 3.18
C ARG A 135 -4.29 14.13 4.28
N GLN A 136 -5.28 13.27 4.05
CA GLN A 136 -6.31 12.97 5.04
C GLN A 136 -5.72 12.26 6.27
N VAL A 137 -5.01 11.15 6.06
CA VAL A 137 -4.50 10.30 7.15
C VAL A 137 -3.51 11.04 8.04
N PHE A 138 -2.59 11.81 7.43
CA PHE A 138 -1.57 12.57 8.17
C PHE A 138 -2.00 14.00 8.51
N ARG A 139 -3.26 14.37 8.24
CA ARG A 139 -3.82 15.70 8.51
C ARG A 139 -2.95 16.83 7.93
N LEU A 140 -2.43 16.61 6.72
CA LEU A 140 -1.67 17.61 5.98
C LEU A 140 -2.67 18.61 5.41
N GLY A 141 -2.81 19.77 6.04
CA GLY A 141 -3.65 20.83 5.52
C GLY A 141 -3.19 21.30 4.14
N ASP A 142 -4.00 22.13 3.48
CA ASP A 142 -3.64 22.81 2.23
C ASP A 142 -2.52 23.84 2.49
N ARG A 143 -1.30 23.37 2.66
CA ARG A 143 -0.13 24.24 2.59
C ARG A 143 0.00 24.65 1.13
N ARG A 144 -0.40 25.89 0.83
CA ARG A 144 0.04 26.57 -0.39
C ARG A 144 1.56 26.42 -0.50
N PRO A 145 2.12 26.15 -1.68
CA PRO A 145 3.55 26.22 -1.85
C PRO A 145 4.02 27.59 -1.36
N VAL A 146 4.96 27.60 -0.43
CA VAL A 146 5.70 28.82 -0.12
C VAL A 146 6.53 29.07 -1.38
N VAL A 147 6.09 30.07 -2.15
CA VAL A 147 6.76 30.54 -3.36
C VAL A 147 8.13 31.09 -3.00
#